data_AF-A0A972Z253-F1
#
_entry.id   AF-A0A972Z253-F1
#
_cell.length_a   1.000
_cell.length_b   1.000
_cell.length_c   1.000
_cell.angle_alpha   90.00
_cell.angle_beta   90.00
_cell.angle_gamma   90.00
#
_symmetry.space_group_name_H-M   'P 1'
#
loop_
_entity.id
_entity.type
_entity.pdbx_description
1 polymer ?
#
loop_
_entity_poly.entity_id
_entity_poly.type
_entity_poly.pdbx_seq_one_letter_code
_entity_poly.pdbx_strand_id
1 'polypeptide(L)' 'MKLIMKTEFDNLRLNSKHDYETDSNGDKQVVKIYCDELLIAKKIKQHKSIRFFGISGYEKYLTQEEH' A
#
# COMPACT_ATOMS: atom_id res chain seq x y z
N MET A 1 -2.90 -11.60 2.08
CA MET A 1 -2.67 -10.36 1.30
C MET A 1 -2.82 -10.70 -0.17
N LYS A 2 -3.58 -9.90 -0.92
CA LYS A 2 -3.81 -10.03 -2.37
C LYS A 2 -2.85 -9.14 -3.14
N LEU A 3 -2.43 -9.56 -4.34
CA LEU A 3 -1.67 -8.69 -5.24
C LEU A 3 -2.63 -7.63 -5.80
N ILE A 4 -2.21 -6.36 -5.74
CA ILE A 4 -2.99 -5.22 -6.24
C ILE A 4 -2.20 -4.48 -7.31
N MET A 5 -2.87 -3.65 -8.09
CA MET A 5 -2.22 -2.78 -9.07
C MET A 5 -1.55 -1.59 -8.39
N LYS A 6 -0.57 -0.98 -9.08
CA LYS A 6 0.10 0.26 -8.62
C LYS A 6 -0.91 1.37 -8.35
N THR A 7 -1.91 1.53 -9.22
CA THR A 7 -2.94 2.58 -9.13
C THR A 7 -3.74 2.50 -7.83
N GLU A 8 -4.04 1.29 -7.39
CA GLU A 8 -4.80 1.04 -6.14
C GLU A 8 -3.93 1.34 -4.92
N PHE A 9 -2.66 0.93 -4.97
CA PHE A 9 -1.70 1.27 -3.93
C PHE A 9 -1.47 2.78 -3.82
N ASP A 10 -1.34 3.49 -4.95
CA ASP A 10 -1.19 4.94 -4.97
C ASP A 10 -2.44 5.63 -4.40
N ASN A 11 -3.67 5.15 -4.69
CA ASN A 11 -4.90 5.66 -4.05
C ASN A 11 -4.83 5.53 -2.53
N LEU A 12 -4.48 4.35 -2.02
CA LEU A 12 -4.34 4.12 -0.58
C LEU A 12 -3.23 5.01 0.02
N ARG A 13 -2.13 5.23 -0.69
CA ARG A 13 -1.00 6.04 -0.20
C ARG A 13 -1.27 7.55 -0.25
N LEU A 14 -2.02 8.01 -1.25
CA LEU A 14 -2.37 9.41 -1.44
C LEU A 14 -3.46 9.88 -0.48
N ASN A 15 -4.20 8.95 0.13
CA ASN A 15 -5.17 9.26 1.15
C ASN A 15 -4.47 9.80 2.41
N SER A 16 -4.74 11.06 2.75
CA SER A 16 -4.15 11.75 3.91
C SER A 16 -4.62 11.18 5.26
N LYS A 17 -5.62 10.30 5.28
CA LYS A 17 -6.08 9.59 6.48
C LYS A 17 -5.25 8.34 6.79
N HIS A 18 -4.33 7.96 5.91
CA HIS A 18 -3.50 6.79 6.08
C HIS A 18 -2.06 7.17 6.40
N ASP A 19 -1.47 6.43 7.32
CA ASP A 19 -0.05 6.50 7.60
C ASP A 19 0.70 5.55 6.68
N TYR A 20 1.92 5.90 6.32
CA TYR A 20 2.80 4.97 5.63
C TYR A 20 4.20 4.98 6.21
N GLU A 21 4.73 3.79 6.37
CA GLU A 21 6.10 3.54 6.82
C GLU A 21 6.92 3.07 5.62
N THR A 22 8.13 3.58 5.47
CA THR A 22 9.06 3.09 4.45
C THR A 22 10.31 2.53 5.12
N ASP A 23 10.46 1.22 5.02
CA ASP A 23 11.65 0.48 5.43
C ASP A 23 12.54 0.22 4.22
N SER A 24 13.82 0.57 4.33
CA SER A 24 14.81 0.40 3.27
C SER A 24 16.01 -0.34 3.83
N ASN A 25 16.26 -1.56 3.38
CA ASN A 25 17.39 -2.37 3.78
C ASN A 25 18.18 -2.82 2.54
N GLY A 26 19.23 -2.05 2.19
CA GLY A 26 20.05 -2.28 1.00
C GLY A 26 19.22 -2.33 -0.29
N ASP A 27 19.20 -3.50 -0.94
CA ASP A 27 18.47 -3.78 -2.19
C ASP A 27 16.97 -4.02 -2.03
N LYS A 28 16.46 -4.03 -0.79
CA LYS A 28 15.05 -4.25 -0.48
C LYS A 28 14.43 -2.98 0.10
N GLN A 29 13.32 -2.54 -0.50
CA GLN A 29 12.49 -1.47 0.03
C GLN A 29 11.08 -1.99 0.27
N VAL A 30 10.57 -1.78 1.48
CA VAL A 30 9.21 -2.16 1.87
C VAL A 30 8.48 -0.89 2.31
N VAL A 31 7.40 -0.55 1.62
CA VAL A 31 6.49 0.51 2.06
C VAL A 31 5.26 -0.16 2.63
N LYS A 32 4.84 0.20 3.83
CA LYS A 32 3.63 -0.31 4.49
C LYS A 32 2.67 0.85 4.65
N ILE A 33 1.39 0.61 4.41
CA ILE A 33 0.32 1.60 4.58
C ILE A 33 -0.60 1.10 5.69
N TYR A 34 -0.83 1.97 6.66
CA TYR A 34 -1.63 1.74 7.85
C TYR A 34 -2.84 2.69 7.86
N CYS A 35 -3.99 2.17 8.26
CA CYS A 35 -5.20 2.94 8.53
C CYS A 35 -5.65 2.56 9.94
N ASP A 36 -5.76 3.53 10.86
CA ASP A 36 -6.12 3.27 12.26
C ASP A 36 -5.36 2.06 12.86
N GLU A 37 -4.02 2.07 12.73
CA GLU A 37 -3.11 1.01 13.20
C GLU A 37 -3.19 -0.34 12.44
N LEU A 38 -4.15 -0.51 11.52
CA LEU A 38 -4.28 -1.70 10.68
C LEU A 38 -3.48 -1.59 9.39
N LEU A 39 -2.62 -2.58 9.13
CA LEU A 39 -1.88 -2.68 7.86
C LEU A 39 -2.85 -3.01 6.71
N ILE A 40 -3.18 -2.03 5.88
CA ILE A 40 -4.12 -2.18 4.76
C ILE A 40 -3.43 -2.55 3.44
N ALA A 41 -2.19 -2.11 3.24
CA ALA A 41 -1.42 -2.41 2.03
C ALA A 41 0.08 -2.35 2.28
N LYS A 42 0.85 -2.97 1.40
CA LYS A 42 2.31 -2.85 1.36
C LYS A 42 2.85 -2.98 -0.05
N LYS A 43 3.93 -2.27 -0.32
CA LYS A 43 4.75 -2.39 -1.53
C LYS A 43 6.07 -3.04 -1.13
N ILE A 44 6.49 -4.05 -1.89
CA ILE A 44 7.81 -4.67 -1.74
C ILE A 44 8.55 -4.47 -3.05
N LYS A 45 9.68 -3.76 -2.98
CA LYS A 45 10.65 -3.64 -4.05
C LYS A 45 11.89 -4.42 -3.66
N GLN A 46 12.32 -5.33 -4.53
CA GLN A 46 13.53 -6.12 -4.35
C GLN A 46 14.28 -6.11 -5.68
N HIS A 47 15.52 -5.58 -5.70
CA HIS A 47 16.25 -5.31 -6.94
C HIS A 47 15.38 -4.54 -7.97
N LYS A 48 15.03 -5.17 -9.09
CA LYS A 48 14.19 -4.61 -10.18
C LYS A 48 12.72 -5.00 -10.08
N SER A 49 12.35 -5.90 -9.18
CA SER A 49 10.97 -6.37 -9.03
C SER A 49 10.22 -5.52 -8.01
N ILE A 50 9.05 -5.02 -8.41
CA ILE A 50 8.14 -4.28 -7.53
C ILE A 50 6.82 -5.06 -7.49
N ARG A 51 6.32 -5.31 -6.29
CA ARG A 51 5.03 -5.96 -6.06
C ARG A 51 4.23 -5.16 -5.05
N PHE A 52 2.95 -4.99 -5.31
CA PHE A 52 2.02 -4.31 -4.43
C PHE A 52 1.05 -5.34 -3.86
N PHE A 53 0.74 -5.21 -2.58
CA PHE A 53 -0.10 -6.12 -1.85
C PHE A 53 -1.12 -5.34 -1.03
N GLY A 54 -2.39 -5.72 -1.10
CA GLY A 54 -3.47 -5.23 -0.26
C GLY A 54 -3.99 -6.32 0.69
N ILE A 55 -4.69 -5.93 1.75
CA ILE A 55 -5.52 -6.87 2.52
C ILE A 55 -6.77 -7.24 1.74
N SER A 56 -7.44 -8.34 2.12
CA SER A 56 -8.77 -8.63 1.56
C SER A 56 -9.76 -7.54 2.00
N GLY A 57 -10.44 -6.90 1.06
CA GLY A 57 -11.34 -5.77 1.35
C GLY A 57 -10.65 -4.42 1.42
N TYR A 58 -9.42 -4.29 0.90
CA TYR A 58 -8.74 -2.99 0.74
C TYR A 58 -9.57 -1.96 -0.04
N GLU A 59 -10.49 -2.43 -0.89
CA GLU A 59 -11.44 -1.62 -1.66
C GLU A 59 -12.25 -0.67 -0.77
N LYS A 60 -12.54 -1.04 0.49
CA LYS A 60 -13.24 -0.19 1.47
C LYS A 60 -12.40 1.00 1.96
N TYR A 61 -11.09 0.92 1.82
CA TYR A 61 -10.14 1.96 2.20
C TYR A 61 -9.68 2.76 1.00
N LEU A 62 -10.02 2.34 -0.22
CA LEU A 62 -9.84 3.19 -1.38
C LEU A 62 -10.70 4.43 -1.17
N THR A 63 -10.12 5.59 -1.41
CA THR A 63 -10.90 6.82 -1.58
C THR A 63 -11.81 6.58 -2.79
N GLN A 64 -13.05 6.16 -2.54
CA GLN A 64 -14.10 6.33 -3.52
C GLN A 64 -14.17 7.83 -3.76
N GLU A 65 -13.73 8.28 -4.93
CA GLU A 65 -14.29 9.52 -5.48
C GLU A 65 -15.80 9.27 -5.50
N GLU A 66 -16.51 9.88 -4.54
CA GLU A 66 -17.96 9.85 -4.49
C GLU A 66 -18.47 10.45 -5.80
N HIS A 67 -19.27 9.68 -6.53
CA HIS A 67 -20.10 10.21 -7.59
C HIS A 67 -21.45 9.50 -7.64
#